data_AF-A0A7J4LGT4-F1
#
_entry.id   AF-A0A7J4LGT4-F1
#
_cell.length_a   1.000
_cell.length_b   1.000
_cell.length_c   1.000
_cell.angle_alpha   90.00
_cell.angle_beta   90.00
_cell.angle_gamma   90.00
#
_symmetry.space_group_name_H-M   'P 1'
#
loop_
_entity.id
_entity.type
_entity.pdbx_description
1 polymer ?
#
loop_
_entity_poly.entity_id
_entity_poly.type
_entity_poly.pdbx_seq_one_letter_code
_entity_poly.pdbx_strand_id
1 'polypeptide(L)'
;MKKTNLILIAALVTLILILASCETPKRPVVPIKANLTQPSTEESKTFCSLDSDCICGGKDNDGSCFLGNKNYYEANVDKETQCPDFCGGIASNLEVKCVENKCKQMVKKENGKNDQTDANECAKDSDCEVGGCSGQVCAKGGSRVITTCEYRAEYSCYKLTECVCVESRCAWIEKQEFVRCLNEKSKENKDNEAVW
;
A
#
# COMPACT_ATOMS: atom_id res chain seq x y z
N MET A 1 -6.76 -52.89 -47.05
CA MET A 1 -6.18 -52.10 -45.93
C MET A 1 -5.01 -51.21 -46.40
N LYS A 2 -5.20 -50.32 -47.40
CA LYS A 2 -4.14 -49.42 -47.91
C LYS A 2 -4.55 -47.95 -48.08
N LYS A 3 -5.85 -47.64 -48.12
CA LYS A 3 -6.35 -46.28 -48.38
C LYS A 3 -6.36 -45.37 -47.14
N THR A 4 -6.53 -45.92 -45.94
CA THR A 4 -6.56 -45.15 -44.68
C THR A 4 -5.18 -44.59 -44.27
N ASN A 5 -4.08 -45.31 -44.56
CA ASN A 5 -2.73 -44.82 -44.29
C ASN A 5 -2.28 -43.69 -45.22
N LEU A 6 -2.79 -43.64 -46.46
CA LEU A 6 -2.44 -42.57 -47.40
C LEU A 6 -3.06 -41.23 -47.01
N ILE A 7 -4.27 -41.26 -46.45
CA ILE A 7 -4.99 -40.06 -45.99
C ILE A 7 -4.33 -39.49 -44.71
N LEU A 8 -3.89 -40.35 -43.78
CA LEU A 8 -3.19 -39.92 -42.57
C LEU A 8 -1.82 -39.29 -42.87
N ILE A 9 -1.06 -39.85 -43.82
CA ILE A 9 0.23 -39.27 -44.22
C ILE A 9 0.03 -37.95 -44.95
N ALA A 10 -0.98 -37.83 -45.82
CA ALA A 10 -1.30 -36.58 -46.49
C ALA A 10 -1.71 -35.46 -45.51
N ALA A 11 -2.48 -35.79 -44.46
CA ALA A 11 -2.90 -34.83 -43.43
C ALA A 11 -1.76 -34.38 -42.51
N LEU A 12 -0.81 -35.27 -42.20
CA LEU A 12 0.39 -34.94 -41.41
C LEU A 12 1.36 -34.05 -42.19
N VAL A 13 1.53 -34.29 -43.50
CA VAL A 13 2.41 -33.48 -44.35
C VAL A 13 1.84 -32.07 -44.58
N THR A 14 0.51 -31.92 -44.72
CA THR A 14 -0.11 -30.59 -44.80
C THR A 14 -0.07 -29.84 -43.47
N LEU A 15 -0.19 -30.51 -42.32
CA LEU A 15 -0.07 -29.85 -41.01
C LEU A 15 1.37 -29.36 -40.74
N ILE A 16 2.39 -30.10 -41.18
CA ILE A 16 3.80 -29.72 -41.05
C ILE A 16 4.16 -28.53 -41.97
N LEU A 17 3.57 -28.46 -43.17
CA LEU A 17 3.78 -27.33 -44.09
C LEU A 17 3.16 -26.01 -43.59
N ILE A 18 2.10 -26.06 -42.78
CA ILE A 18 1.45 -24.84 -42.24
C ILE A 18 2.26 -24.22 -41.08
N LEU A 19 3.06 -25.00 -40.36
CA LEU A 19 3.90 -24.50 -39.26
C LEU A 19 5.23 -23.87 -39.71
N ALA A 20 5.60 -23.96 -40.99
CA ALA A 20 6.87 -23.47 -41.51
C ALA A 20 6.82 -22.03 -42.06
N SER A 21 5.69 -21.32 -42.01
CA SER A 21 5.53 -20.00 -42.63
C SER A 21 5.37 -18.82 -41.66
N CYS A 22 5.80 -18.95 -40.40
CA CYS A 22 6.04 -17.77 -39.56
C CYS A 22 7.47 -17.25 -39.75
N GLU A 23 7.77 -16.73 -40.94
CA GLU A 23 8.86 -15.78 -41.07
C GLU A 23 8.38 -14.46 -40.47
N THR A 24 8.73 -14.22 -39.21
CA THR A 24 8.57 -12.89 -38.60
C THR A 24 9.34 -11.90 -39.46
N PRO A 25 8.73 -10.77 -39.89
CA PRO A 25 9.44 -9.75 -40.65
C PRO A 25 10.63 -9.29 -39.80
N LYS A 26 11.86 -9.57 -40.28
CA LYS A 26 13.07 -9.00 -39.71
C LYS A 26 12.96 -7.49 -39.90
N ARG A 27 12.53 -6.82 -38.83
CA ARG A 27 12.49 -5.37 -38.75
C ARG A 27 13.91 -4.89 -39.05
N PRO A 28 14.12 -3.95 -40.01
CA PRO A 28 15.44 -3.41 -40.25
C PRO A 28 15.95 -2.84 -38.93
N VAL A 29 17.05 -3.40 -38.44
CA VAL A 29 17.81 -2.81 -37.34
C VAL A 29 18.40 -1.54 -37.93
N VAL A 30 17.65 -0.45 -37.81
CA VAL A 30 18.21 0.88 -37.96
C VAL A 30 19.34 0.95 -36.94
N PRO A 31 20.58 1.28 -37.32
CA PRO A 31 21.60 1.58 -36.35
C PRO A 31 21.09 2.80 -35.59
N ILE A 32 20.55 2.55 -34.39
CA ILE A 32 20.39 3.59 -33.40
C ILE A 32 21.82 4.03 -33.16
N LYS A 33 22.21 5.12 -33.82
CA LYS A 33 23.27 5.97 -33.30
C LYS A 33 22.77 6.31 -31.91
N ALA A 34 23.29 5.58 -30.93
CA ALA A 34 23.15 5.89 -29.55
C ALA A 34 23.86 7.24 -29.38
N ASN A 35 23.12 8.31 -29.65
CA ASN A 35 23.39 9.59 -29.07
C ASN A 35 22.94 9.44 -27.61
N LEU A 36 23.76 8.67 -26.88
CA LEU A 36 23.79 8.61 -25.43
C LEU A 36 24.19 10.01 -24.99
N THR A 37 23.21 10.89 -24.89
CA THR A 37 23.18 11.75 -23.71
C THR A 37 23.04 10.75 -22.57
N GLN A 38 24.18 10.35 -21.99
CA GLN A 38 24.20 9.43 -20.86
C GLN A 38 23.16 9.94 -19.86
N PRO A 39 22.19 9.09 -19.45
CA PRO A 39 21.35 9.44 -18.32
C PRO A 39 22.29 9.89 -17.21
N SER A 40 21.99 11.00 -16.55
CA SER A 40 22.71 11.40 -15.35
C SER A 40 22.82 10.15 -14.46
N THR A 41 24.00 9.91 -13.91
CA THR A 41 24.35 8.70 -13.15
C THR A 41 23.25 8.31 -12.15
N GLU A 42 22.56 9.30 -11.59
CA GLU A 42 21.44 9.19 -10.66
C GLU A 42 20.16 8.56 -11.23
N GLU A 43 19.76 8.86 -12.48
CA GLU A 43 18.56 8.25 -13.05
C GLU A 43 18.79 6.76 -13.37
N SER A 44 20.00 6.41 -13.81
CA SER A 44 20.37 5.01 -14.03
C SER A 44 20.51 4.22 -12.71
N LYS A 45 20.89 4.90 -11.62
CA LYS A 45 21.14 4.31 -10.30
C LYS A 45 19.87 3.72 -9.67
N THR A 46 18.71 4.31 -9.94
CA THR A 46 17.42 3.89 -9.35
C THR A 46 16.45 3.28 -10.36
N PHE A 47 16.78 3.26 -11.66
CA PHE A 47 15.89 2.77 -12.70
C PHE A 47 15.57 1.28 -12.56
N CYS A 48 14.33 0.90 -12.84
CA CYS A 48 13.88 -0.50 -12.89
C CYS A 48 12.78 -0.69 -13.92
N SER A 49 12.64 -1.91 -14.43
CA SER A 49 11.49 -2.34 -15.24
C SER A 49 10.60 -3.33 -14.48
N LEU A 50 11.19 -4.12 -13.59
CA LEU A 50 10.54 -5.11 -12.75
C LEU A 50 11.02 -4.98 -11.31
N ASP A 51 10.23 -5.48 -10.35
CA ASP A 51 10.62 -5.55 -8.94
C ASP A 51 11.96 -6.28 -8.73
N SER A 52 12.23 -7.31 -9.55
CA SER A 52 13.48 -8.09 -9.52
C SER A 52 14.72 -7.31 -9.93
N ASP A 53 14.54 -6.13 -10.54
CA ASP A 53 15.63 -5.24 -10.92
C ASP A 53 16.07 -4.37 -9.75
N CYS A 54 15.32 -4.38 -8.65
CA CYS A 54 15.62 -3.60 -7.46
C CYS A 54 16.38 -4.43 -6.43
N ILE A 55 17.50 -3.88 -5.97
CA ILE A 55 18.28 -4.41 -4.85
C ILE A 55 18.38 -3.33 -3.79
N CYS A 56 18.37 -3.77 -2.53
CA CYS A 56 18.72 -2.93 -1.41
C CYS A 56 19.71 -3.66 -0.50
N GLY A 57 20.68 -2.91 0.00
CA GLY A 57 21.76 -3.39 0.85
C GLY A 57 23.10 -2.85 0.36
N GLY A 58 24.16 -3.09 1.14
CA GLY A 58 25.48 -2.54 0.83
C GLY A 58 25.56 -1.02 1.00
N LYS A 59 26.78 -0.49 0.89
CA LYS A 59 27.03 0.96 0.88
C LYS A 59 27.42 1.45 -0.50
N ASP A 60 26.78 2.52 -0.92
CA ASP A 60 27.17 3.23 -2.14
C ASP A 60 28.44 4.08 -1.90
N ASN A 61 28.96 4.67 -2.97
CA ASN A 61 30.16 5.51 -2.97
C ASN A 61 30.10 6.71 -2.02
N ASP A 62 28.90 7.19 -1.70
CA ASP A 62 28.67 8.27 -0.73
C ASP A 62 28.56 7.78 0.73
N GLY A 63 28.69 6.47 0.96
CA GLY A 63 28.59 5.81 2.25
C GLY A 63 27.16 5.58 2.74
N SER A 64 26.15 5.97 1.96
CA SER A 64 24.74 5.70 2.24
C SER A 64 24.37 4.25 1.91
N CYS A 65 23.33 3.74 2.55
CA CYS A 65 22.81 2.41 2.21
C CYS A 65 22.16 2.45 0.84
N PHE A 66 22.53 1.51 -0.03
CA PHE A 66 22.06 1.52 -1.40
C PHE A 66 20.65 0.92 -1.53
N LEU A 67 19.79 1.58 -2.31
CA LEU A 67 18.53 1.06 -2.83
C LEU A 67 18.41 1.52 -4.28
N GLY A 68 18.35 0.58 -5.22
CA GLY A 68 18.36 0.95 -6.63
C GLY A 68 18.51 -0.23 -7.58
N ASN A 69 18.96 0.10 -8.78
CA ASN A 69 19.13 -0.81 -9.89
C ASN A 69 20.17 -1.90 -9.56
N LYS A 70 19.80 -3.16 -9.85
CA LYS A 70 20.64 -4.34 -9.68
C LYS A 70 21.97 -4.27 -10.42
N ASN A 71 21.99 -3.80 -11.66
CA ASN A 71 23.24 -3.73 -12.43
C ASN A 71 24.20 -2.68 -11.85
N TYR A 72 23.67 -1.57 -11.34
CA TYR A 72 24.46 -0.58 -10.63
C TYR A 72 25.04 -1.17 -9.34
N TYR A 73 24.20 -1.86 -8.55
CA TYR A 73 24.58 -2.53 -7.31
C TYR A 73 25.79 -3.46 -7.51
N GLU A 74 25.76 -4.29 -8.54
CA GLU A 74 26.83 -5.27 -8.80
C GLU A 74 28.19 -4.61 -9.09
N ALA A 75 28.19 -3.41 -9.68
CA ALA A 75 29.40 -2.74 -10.15
C ALA A 75 29.95 -1.68 -9.17
N ASN A 76 29.12 -1.08 -8.33
CA ASN A 76 29.48 0.15 -7.61
C ASN A 76 29.22 0.13 -6.10
N VAL A 77 28.55 -0.91 -5.57
CA VAL A 77 28.13 -0.94 -4.16
C VAL A 77 29.02 -1.91 -3.39
N ASP A 78 29.51 -1.46 -2.23
CA ASP A 78 30.22 -2.31 -1.27
C ASP A 78 29.25 -3.26 -0.59
N LYS A 79 29.46 -4.56 -0.83
CA LYS A 79 28.59 -5.65 -0.35
C LYS A 79 28.99 -6.17 1.03
N GLU A 80 30.21 -5.85 1.48
CA GLU A 80 30.72 -6.29 2.78
C GLU A 80 30.09 -5.49 3.92
N THR A 81 29.75 -4.22 3.66
CA THR A 81 29.08 -3.38 4.65
C THR A 81 27.57 -3.60 4.64
N GLN A 82 27.05 -4.21 5.70
CA GLN A 82 25.62 -4.51 5.82
C GLN A 82 24.78 -3.30 6.24
N CYS A 83 23.56 -3.24 5.70
CA CYS A 83 22.53 -2.23 6.00
C CYS A 83 21.24 -2.92 6.50
N PRO A 84 21.27 -3.55 7.70
CA PRO A 84 20.20 -4.44 8.17
C PRO A 84 18.85 -3.73 8.33
N ASP A 85 18.84 -2.50 8.84
CA ASP A 85 17.60 -1.76 9.13
C ASP A 85 17.05 -0.99 7.93
N PHE A 86 17.90 -0.68 6.95
CA PHE A 86 17.53 0.22 5.87
C PHE A 86 16.52 -0.40 4.91
N CYS A 87 16.68 -1.68 4.54
CA CYS A 87 15.86 -2.31 3.50
C CYS A 87 14.52 -2.84 4.01
N GLY A 88 14.52 -3.47 5.18
CA GLY A 88 13.31 -4.02 5.80
C GLY A 88 12.57 -3.03 6.69
N GLY A 89 13.22 -1.94 7.11
CA GLY A 89 12.78 -1.13 8.24
C GLY A 89 12.94 -1.87 9.56
N ILE A 90 12.90 -1.14 10.68
CA ILE A 90 13.06 -1.69 12.04
C ILE A 90 12.02 -2.78 12.34
N ALA A 91 10.80 -2.64 11.80
CA ALA A 91 9.69 -3.57 12.01
C ALA A 91 9.54 -4.62 10.88
N SER A 92 10.50 -4.73 9.96
CA SER A 92 10.41 -5.60 8.78
C SER A 92 9.16 -5.37 7.90
N ASN A 93 8.56 -4.19 7.99
CA ASN A 93 7.32 -3.82 7.33
C ASN A 93 7.55 -3.19 5.94
N LEU A 94 8.80 -3.10 5.48
CA LEU A 94 9.15 -2.49 4.20
C LEU A 94 9.66 -3.53 3.19
N GLU A 95 9.32 -3.33 1.93
CA GLU A 95 9.82 -4.09 0.78
C GLU A 95 10.24 -3.13 -0.34
N VAL A 96 11.18 -3.57 -1.17
CA VAL A 96 11.63 -2.78 -2.32
C VAL A 96 10.86 -3.20 -3.56
N LYS A 97 10.29 -2.23 -4.27
CA LYS A 97 9.45 -2.44 -5.44
C LYS A 97 9.83 -1.48 -6.56
N CYS A 98 9.57 -1.90 -7.78
CA CYS A 98 9.67 -1.03 -8.94
C CYS A 98 8.37 -0.24 -9.10
N VAL A 99 8.41 1.05 -8.80
CA VAL A 99 7.24 1.94 -8.86
C VAL A 99 7.59 3.14 -9.74
N GLU A 100 6.83 3.32 -10.82
CA GLU A 100 7.06 4.39 -11.81
C GLU A 100 8.47 4.34 -12.40
N ASN A 101 8.95 3.13 -12.73
CA ASN A 101 10.30 2.84 -13.24
C ASN A 101 11.45 3.24 -12.30
N LYS A 102 11.17 3.40 -11.01
CA LYS A 102 12.18 3.65 -9.98
C LYS A 102 12.05 2.66 -8.84
N CYS A 103 13.18 2.15 -8.36
CA CYS A 103 13.21 1.37 -7.14
C CYS A 103 12.84 2.27 -5.97
N LYS A 104 11.76 1.92 -5.28
CA LYS A 104 11.26 2.62 -4.11
C LYS A 104 11.03 1.62 -2.98
N GLN A 105 11.14 2.11 -1.76
CA GLN A 105 10.77 1.36 -0.58
C GLN A 105 9.27 1.57 -0.31
N MET A 106 8.54 0.47 -0.25
CA MET A 106 7.09 0.43 -0.07
C MET A 106 6.77 -0.31 1.22
N VAL A 107 5.66 0.03 1.87
CA VAL A 107 5.15 -0.76 2.98
C VAL A 107 4.60 -2.08 2.43
N LYS A 108 5.04 -3.22 3.01
CA LYS A 108 4.49 -4.54 2.69
C LYS A 108 2.99 -4.50 2.93
N LYS A 109 2.20 -4.82 1.91
CA LYS A 109 0.78 -5.10 2.11
C LYS A 109 0.69 -6.39 2.91
N GLU A 110 0.34 -6.30 4.19
CA GLU A 110 -0.01 -7.50 4.94
C GLU A 110 -1.20 -8.16 4.24
N ASN A 111 -1.03 -9.40 3.78
CA ASN A 111 -2.11 -10.26 3.31
C ASN A 111 -3.05 -10.54 4.51
N GLY A 112 -3.91 -9.58 4.84
CA GLY A 112 -4.75 -9.66 6.04
C GLY A 112 -5.44 -8.36 6.49
N LYS A 113 -5.18 -7.20 5.86
CA LYS A 113 -6.00 -6.01 6.07
C LYS A 113 -6.14 -5.27 4.74
N ASN A 114 -7.35 -5.28 4.19
CA ASN A 114 -7.77 -4.30 3.19
C ASN A 114 -7.73 -2.92 3.87
N ASP A 115 -6.55 -2.31 3.85
CA ASP A 115 -6.40 -0.89 4.13
C ASP A 115 -6.34 -0.19 2.77
N GLN A 116 -7.27 0.75 2.59
CA GLN A 116 -7.55 1.55 1.39
C GLN A 116 -8.39 0.90 0.29
N THR A 117 -9.68 0.73 0.58
CA THR A 117 -10.78 1.45 -0.11
C THR A 117 -12.10 1.34 0.70
N ASP A 118 -12.07 1.57 2.01
CA ASP A 118 -13.31 1.83 2.75
C ASP A 118 -13.68 3.30 2.54
N ALA A 119 -14.17 3.63 1.33
CA ALA A 119 -14.85 4.91 1.10
C ALA A 119 -16.06 5.08 2.04
N ASN A 120 -16.52 3.96 2.61
CA ASN A 120 -17.58 3.89 3.60
C ASN A 120 -17.06 3.13 4.84
N GLU A 121 -16.94 3.84 5.97
CA GLU A 121 -16.56 3.27 7.27
C GLU A 121 -17.63 2.27 7.77
N CYS A 122 -18.90 2.57 7.53
CA CYS A 122 -20.06 1.74 7.89
C CYS A 122 -21.10 1.71 6.75
N ALA A 123 -21.97 0.70 6.75
CA ALA A 123 -23.12 0.61 5.84
C ALA A 123 -24.47 0.61 6.59
N LYS A 124 -24.48 0.19 7.85
CA LYS A 124 -25.65 0.17 8.74
C LYS A 124 -25.24 0.46 10.18
N ASP A 125 -26.19 0.83 11.02
CA ASP A 125 -25.92 1.25 12.41
C ASP A 125 -25.22 0.17 13.22
N SER A 126 -25.53 -1.10 12.98
CA SER A 126 -24.88 -2.22 13.68
C SER A 126 -23.39 -2.39 13.33
N ASP A 127 -22.90 -1.70 12.31
CA ASP A 127 -21.47 -1.68 11.97
C ASP A 127 -20.71 -0.70 12.86
N CYS A 128 -21.39 0.09 13.69
CA CYS A 128 -20.81 1.08 14.58
C CYS A 128 -20.91 0.61 16.04
N GLU A 129 -19.84 0.83 16.80
CA GLU A 129 -19.71 0.44 18.20
C GLU A 129 -19.24 1.62 19.05
N VAL A 130 -19.75 1.68 20.27
CA VAL A 130 -19.26 2.61 21.29
C VAL A 130 -17.97 2.07 21.89
N GLY A 131 -16.93 2.89 21.91
CA GLY A 131 -15.61 2.55 22.44
C GLY A 131 -14.97 3.70 23.21
N GLY A 132 -13.65 3.60 23.37
CA GLY A 132 -12.88 4.49 24.24
C GLY A 132 -13.07 4.16 25.72
N CYS A 133 -12.11 4.57 26.54
CA CYS A 133 -12.10 4.21 27.95
C CYS A 133 -13.30 4.78 28.74
N SER A 134 -13.85 5.91 28.29
CA SER A 134 -14.97 6.61 28.93
C SER A 134 -16.25 6.55 28.09
N GLY A 135 -16.31 5.69 27.06
CA GLY A 135 -17.46 5.54 26.17
C GLY A 135 -17.70 6.73 25.24
N GLN A 136 -16.67 7.53 24.98
CA GLN A 136 -16.75 8.77 24.20
C GLN A 136 -16.49 8.58 22.69
N VAL A 137 -16.05 7.40 22.27
CA VAL A 137 -15.74 7.10 20.86
C VAL A 137 -16.92 6.38 20.21
N CYS A 138 -17.29 6.82 19.02
CA CYS A 138 -18.16 6.10 18.10
C CYS A 138 -17.34 5.75 16.87
N ALA A 139 -17.18 4.46 16.55
CA ALA A 139 -16.31 4.00 15.46
C ALA A 139 -16.80 2.67 14.88
N LYS A 140 -16.26 2.28 13.73
CA LYS A 140 -16.52 0.96 13.13
C LYS A 140 -16.27 -0.19 14.13
N GLY A 141 -17.18 -1.15 14.18
CA GLY A 141 -17.08 -2.31 15.04
C GLY A 141 -15.83 -3.14 14.79
N GLY A 142 -15.20 -3.61 15.87
CA GLY A 142 -13.92 -4.29 15.80
C GLY A 142 -12.71 -3.41 15.44
N SER A 143 -12.91 -2.10 15.22
CA SER A 143 -11.80 -1.16 15.17
C SER A 143 -11.14 -1.05 16.55
N ARG A 144 -9.80 -1.12 16.59
CA ARG A 144 -9.04 -1.05 17.85
C ARG A 144 -8.73 0.40 18.19
N VAL A 145 -9.75 1.21 18.44
CA VAL A 145 -9.55 2.59 18.89
C VAL A 145 -9.26 2.59 20.39
N ILE A 146 -8.03 2.95 20.75
CA ILE A 146 -7.57 3.07 22.14
C ILE A 146 -7.43 4.55 22.46
N THR A 147 -8.08 5.00 23.53
CA THR A 147 -7.95 6.36 24.06
C THR A 147 -7.23 6.32 25.41
N THR A 148 -6.71 7.47 25.84
CA THR A 148 -6.39 7.69 27.25
C THR A 148 -7.66 7.54 28.11
N CYS A 149 -7.49 7.12 29.38
CA CYS A 149 -8.57 7.01 30.36
C CYS A 149 -8.76 8.33 31.11
N GLU A 150 -9.06 9.38 30.35
CA GLU A 150 -9.38 10.69 30.91
C GLU A 150 -10.82 10.71 31.43
N TYR A 151 -11.01 11.34 32.59
CA TYR A 151 -12.34 11.57 33.14
C TYR A 151 -12.73 13.03 32.94
N ARG A 152 -13.82 13.26 32.21
CA ARG A 152 -14.45 14.57 32.03
C ARG A 152 -15.95 14.45 32.25
N ALA A 153 -16.56 15.41 32.94
CA ALA A 153 -17.97 15.34 33.37
C ALA A 153 -18.94 15.17 32.18
N GLU A 154 -18.63 15.79 31.05
CA GLU A 154 -19.37 15.70 29.79
C GLU A 154 -19.41 14.28 29.19
N TYR A 155 -18.50 13.38 29.58
CA TYR A 155 -18.52 12.02 29.05
C TYR A 155 -19.76 11.23 29.51
N SER A 156 -20.36 11.64 30.62
CA SER A 156 -21.65 11.10 31.07
C SER A 156 -22.79 11.37 30.07
N CYS A 157 -22.68 12.41 29.25
CA CYS A 157 -23.70 12.79 28.27
C CYS A 157 -23.80 11.80 27.09
N TYR A 158 -22.74 11.05 26.76
CA TYR A 158 -22.77 10.10 25.62
C TYR A 158 -23.79 8.96 25.80
N LYS A 159 -24.27 8.72 27.03
CA LYS A 159 -25.38 7.79 27.31
C LYS A 159 -26.74 8.30 26.80
N LEU A 160 -26.84 9.58 26.46
CA LEU A 160 -28.05 10.24 25.96
C LEU A 160 -28.13 10.25 24.43
N THR A 161 -27.19 9.59 23.74
CA THR A 161 -27.16 9.49 22.28
C THR A 161 -26.83 8.06 21.85
N GLU A 162 -26.93 7.81 20.55
CA GLU A 162 -26.65 6.52 19.91
C GLU A 162 -25.52 6.71 18.90
N CYS A 163 -24.65 5.70 18.83
CA CYS A 163 -23.59 5.59 17.84
C CYS A 163 -24.13 4.82 16.63
N VAL A 164 -24.27 5.48 15.49
CA VAL A 164 -24.96 4.94 14.31
C VAL A 164 -24.23 5.30 13.02
N CYS A 165 -24.67 4.75 11.89
CA CYS A 165 -24.04 5.02 10.61
C CYS A 165 -24.68 6.23 9.91
N VAL A 166 -23.94 7.32 9.80
CA VAL A 166 -24.36 8.57 9.16
C VAL A 166 -23.43 8.89 8.02
N GLU A 167 -23.95 9.01 6.80
CA GLU A 167 -23.17 9.32 5.59
C GLU A 167 -21.94 8.40 5.44
N SER A 168 -22.17 7.10 5.68
CA SER A 168 -21.14 6.06 5.65
C SER A 168 -20.01 6.25 6.67
N ARG A 169 -20.26 6.97 7.77
CA ARG A 169 -19.34 7.15 8.91
C ARG A 169 -20.03 6.85 10.22
N CYS A 170 -19.29 6.31 11.18
CA CYS A 170 -19.84 6.11 12.51
C CYS A 170 -19.85 7.43 13.26
N ALA A 171 -21.04 7.88 13.67
CA ALA A 171 -21.23 9.17 14.30
C ALA A 171 -22.28 9.13 15.42
N TRP A 172 -22.17 10.07 16.34
CA TRP A 172 -23.16 10.31 17.39
C TRP A 172 -24.35 11.09 16.85
N ILE A 173 -25.58 10.68 17.18
CA ILE A 173 -26.78 11.46 16.84
C ILE A 173 -26.89 12.71 17.73
N GLU A 174 -27.15 13.86 17.12
CA GLU A 174 -27.38 15.13 17.83
C GLU A 174 -28.78 15.22 18.43
N LYS A 175 -29.09 14.34 19.41
CA LYS A 175 -30.32 14.45 20.20
C LYS A 175 -30.27 15.72 21.04
N GLN A 176 -31.39 16.43 21.16
CA GLN A 176 -31.47 17.70 21.89
C GLN A 176 -31.00 17.56 23.36
N GLU A 177 -31.34 16.46 24.01
CA GLU A 177 -30.93 16.13 25.37
C GLU A 177 -29.42 15.88 25.52
N PHE A 178 -28.80 15.24 24.53
CA PHE A 178 -27.35 15.05 24.45
C PHE A 178 -26.62 16.40 24.28
N VAL A 179 -27.04 17.20 23.30
CA VAL A 179 -26.44 18.53 23.02
C VAL A 179 -26.59 19.46 24.23
N ARG A 180 -27.76 19.47 24.87
CA ARG A 180 -27.99 20.25 26.09
C ARG A 180 -27.03 19.83 27.22
N CYS A 181 -26.90 18.54 27.48
CA CYS A 181 -25.99 18.02 28.50
C CYS A 181 -24.52 18.43 28.25
N LEU A 182 -24.04 18.30 27.01
CA LEU A 182 -22.68 18.73 26.64
C LEU A 182 -22.46 20.23 26.90
N ASN A 183 -23.44 21.05 26.55
CA ASN A 183 -23.38 22.50 26.75
C ASN A 183 -23.41 22.89 28.23
N GLU A 184 -24.17 22.19 29.07
CA GLU A 184 -24.21 22.42 30.51
C GLU A 184 -22.88 22.02 31.17
N LYS A 185 -22.36 20.81 30.88
CA LYS A 185 -21.10 20.31 31.46
C LYS A 185 -19.86 21.08 30.99
N SER A 186 -19.85 21.56 29.75
CA SER A 186 -18.74 22.40 29.27
C SER A 186 -18.70 23.79 29.91
N LYS A 187 -19.84 24.36 30.33
CA LYS A 187 -19.89 25.62 31.10
C LYS A 187 -19.41 25.41 32.53
N GLU A 188 -19.90 24.37 33.20
CA GLU A 188 -19.49 23.99 34.55
C GLU A 188 -17.95 23.83 34.66
N ASN A 189 -17.32 23.22 33.65
CA ASN A 189 -15.86 23.08 33.61
C ASN A 189 -15.13 24.44 33.52
N LYS A 190 -15.65 25.39 32.72
CA LYS A 190 -15.04 26.73 32.57
C LYS A 190 -15.18 27.57 33.83
N ASP A 191 -16.34 27.47 34.49
CA ASP A 191 -16.60 28.21 35.73
C ASP A 191 -15.72 27.67 36.88
N ASN A 192 -15.39 26.38 36.88
CA ASN A 192 -14.49 25.74 37.85
C ASN A 192 -13.00 25.96 37.56
N GLU A 193 -12.62 26.25 36.32
CA GLU A 193 -11.24 26.58 35.92
C GLU A 193 -10.87 28.02 36.28
N ALA A 194 -11.87 28.91 36.42
CA ALA A 194 -11.71 30.31 36.82
C ALA A 194 -11.53 30.53 38.35
N VAL A 195 -11.34 29.46 39.13
CA VAL A 195 -11.25 29.48 40.61
C VAL A 195 -9.82 29.18 41.12
N TRP A 196 -8.84 29.11 40.23
CA TRP A 196 -7.40 28.97 40.57
C TRP A 196 -6.62 30.23 40.24
#